data_AF-A0A132A9Z8-F1
#
_entry.id   AF-A0A132A9Z8-F1
#
_cell.length_a   1.000
_cell.length_b   1.000
_cell.length_c   1.000
_cell.angle_alpha   90.00
_cell.angle_beta   90.00
_cell.angle_gamma   90.00
#
_symmetry.space_group_name_H-M   'P 1'
#
loop_
_entity.id
_entity.type
_entity.pdbx_description
1 polymer ?
#
loop_
_entity_poly.entity_id
_entity_poly.type
_entity_poly.pdbx_seq_one_letter_code
_entity_poly.pdbx_strand_id
1 'polypeptide(L)'
;MFREMVIERFTIAAVSAEFHRNWNLFKSIYGIRYRPHWYLRASLIADHHLKNQTLSSKLCLDGLNDCTVKHDHKIELYQRYLKLNRIEKPGECLELCPEYHQIVYKNSILYGDYRRFDGIENQTSKNCFFYTHKNGDEEMISVEELVLRHCIENQSFTKGIHSESSIYRSLFILLCWDIIYSEQIYDSFRYHQQIGPLDLNYDTFYQSRQKSFDDRVIEIENLDDITLSSALQHALDKCSDYRSLYNASVSEEDLIEIAICLNGKRLSKIIHILAKHRNLRKGFPDLLVWNAETKAFKAIEVKGPGDRISTTQSIWLSLLDNIGVDCELCLVKPKRSKNSNSFYQILAYLSIN
;
A
#
# COMPACT_ATOMS: atom_id res chain seq x y z
N MET A 1 4.03 25.17 15.11
CA MET A 1 3.55 24.38 16.27
C MET A 1 2.37 24.98 17.05
N PHE A 2 2.52 25.96 17.96
CA PHE A 2 1.35 26.48 18.71
C PHE A 2 0.33 27.25 17.84
N ARG A 3 0.77 27.92 16.76
CA ARG A 3 -0.12 28.59 15.79
C ARG A 3 -0.87 27.63 14.85
N GLU A 4 -0.30 26.48 14.49
CA GLU A 4 -0.96 25.47 13.63
C GLU A 4 -2.02 24.69 14.41
N MET A 5 -1.74 24.34 15.67
CA MET A 5 -2.72 23.70 16.56
C MET A 5 -3.92 24.60 16.90
N VAL A 6 -3.73 25.93 16.94
CA VAL A 6 -4.81 26.88 17.22
C VAL A 6 -5.72 27.06 16.00
N ILE A 7 -5.19 27.00 14.78
CA ILE A 7 -5.98 26.99 13.54
C ILE A 7 -6.78 25.67 13.43
N GLU A 8 -6.17 24.51 13.71
CA GLU A 8 -6.93 23.24 13.74
C GLU A 8 -8.03 23.22 14.81
N ARG A 9 -7.86 23.88 15.96
CA ARG A 9 -8.88 23.86 17.03
C ARG A 9 -9.99 24.89 16.84
N PHE A 10 -9.68 26.10 16.35
CA PHE A 10 -10.69 27.17 16.19
C PHE A 10 -11.44 27.09 14.87
N THR A 11 -10.79 26.71 13.77
CA THR A 11 -11.46 26.61 12.47
C THR A 11 -12.41 25.43 12.45
N ILE A 12 -12.12 24.33 13.15
CA ILE A 12 -12.88 23.07 13.03
C ILE A 12 -14.17 23.03 13.87
N ALA A 13 -14.19 23.71 15.02
CA ALA A 13 -15.41 23.81 15.84
C ALA A 13 -16.49 24.69 15.17
N ALA A 14 -16.07 25.77 14.49
CA ALA A 14 -16.96 26.60 13.66
C ALA A 14 -17.35 25.89 12.35
N VAL A 15 -16.39 25.19 11.74
CA VAL A 15 -16.63 24.35 10.54
C VAL A 15 -17.64 23.24 10.86
N SER A 16 -17.67 22.55 11.99
CA SER A 16 -18.67 21.47 12.22
C SER A 16 -20.15 21.85 11.91
N ALA A 17 -20.59 23.06 12.27
CA ALA A 17 -21.96 23.53 12.00
C ALA A 17 -22.12 24.21 10.62
N GLU A 18 -21.17 25.03 10.18
CA GLU A 18 -21.19 25.68 8.85
C GLU A 18 -20.83 24.72 7.72
N PHE A 19 -20.00 23.72 7.97
CA PHE A 19 -19.69 22.61 7.09
C PHE A 19 -20.95 21.85 6.79
N HIS A 20 -21.77 21.45 7.77
CA HIS A 20 -23.03 20.76 7.46
C HIS A 20 -24.00 21.61 6.59
N ARG A 21 -24.04 22.94 6.77
CA ARG A 21 -24.84 23.86 5.94
C ARG A 21 -24.26 24.06 4.53
N ASN A 22 -22.96 24.33 4.42
CA ASN A 22 -22.27 24.54 3.13
C ASN A 22 -22.03 23.23 2.38
N TRP A 23 -21.93 22.09 3.07
CA TRP A 23 -21.76 20.74 2.55
C TRP A 23 -22.86 20.35 1.57
N ASN A 24 -24.10 20.77 1.85
CA ASN A 24 -25.22 20.53 0.95
C ASN A 24 -25.17 21.43 -0.29
N LEU A 25 -24.61 22.64 -0.20
CA LEU A 25 -24.49 23.58 -1.31
C LEU A 25 -23.33 23.23 -2.27
N PHE A 26 -22.20 22.77 -1.72
CA PHE A 26 -21.02 22.34 -2.48
C PHE A 26 -21.07 20.88 -2.92
N LYS A 27 -22.09 20.11 -2.49
CA LYS A 27 -22.17 18.64 -2.62
C LYS A 27 -21.98 18.13 -4.05
N SER A 28 -22.47 18.90 -5.03
CA SER A 28 -22.55 18.47 -6.42
C SER A 28 -21.44 19.01 -7.33
N ILE A 29 -20.63 19.97 -6.89
CA ILE A 29 -19.79 20.75 -7.84
C ILE A 29 -18.29 20.66 -7.54
N TYR A 30 -17.85 20.75 -6.28
CA TYR A 30 -16.42 20.86 -5.95
C TYR A 30 -15.97 19.85 -4.90
N GLY A 31 -14.71 19.43 -5.00
CA GLY A 31 -14.04 18.65 -3.95
C GLY A 31 -14.60 17.24 -3.76
N ILE A 32 -15.36 16.70 -4.73
CA ILE A 32 -15.95 15.35 -4.65
C ILE A 32 -14.90 14.29 -4.25
N ARG A 33 -13.69 14.39 -4.82
CA ARG A 33 -12.57 13.49 -4.50
C ARG A 33 -12.09 13.53 -3.04
N TYR A 34 -12.33 14.64 -2.33
CA TYR A 34 -11.89 14.84 -0.96
C TYR A 34 -12.97 14.50 0.08
N ARG A 35 -14.22 14.29 -0.34
CA ARG A 35 -15.34 13.91 0.55
C ARG A 35 -15.03 12.72 1.46
N PRO A 36 -14.38 11.64 0.99
CA PRO A 36 -14.03 10.54 1.88
C PRO A 36 -13.11 10.97 3.03
N HIS A 37 -12.08 11.76 2.72
CA HIS A 37 -11.16 12.31 3.71
C HIS A 37 -11.88 13.24 4.69
N TRP A 38 -12.85 14.00 4.21
CA TRP A 38 -13.67 14.88 5.03
C TRP A 38 -14.50 14.10 6.07
N TYR A 39 -15.21 13.03 5.68
CA TYR A 39 -15.93 12.19 6.63
C TYR A 39 -15.00 11.54 7.66
N LEU A 40 -13.85 11.01 7.21
CA LEU A 40 -12.87 10.40 8.11
C LEU A 40 -12.31 11.39 9.11
N ARG A 41 -11.88 12.58 8.65
CA ARG A 41 -11.36 13.62 9.55
C ARG A 41 -12.44 14.14 10.48
N ALA A 42 -13.64 14.43 9.97
CA ALA A 42 -14.75 14.92 10.78
C ALA A 42 -15.14 13.92 11.87
N SER A 43 -15.20 12.61 11.54
CA SER A 43 -15.48 11.58 12.54
C SER A 43 -14.36 11.47 13.59
N LEU A 44 -13.08 11.56 13.20
CA LEU A 44 -11.95 11.61 14.14
C LEU A 44 -12.04 12.81 15.09
N ILE A 45 -12.35 13.98 14.55
CA ILE A 45 -12.49 15.22 15.33
C ILE A 45 -13.64 15.11 16.31
N ALA A 46 -14.80 14.63 15.87
CA ALA A 46 -15.99 14.46 16.71
C ALA A 46 -15.70 13.56 17.92
N ASP A 47 -14.94 12.48 17.72
CA ASP A 47 -14.57 11.54 18.77
C ASP A 47 -13.45 12.10 19.69
N HIS A 48 -12.31 12.49 19.12
CA HIS A 48 -11.13 12.84 19.90
C HIS A 48 -11.20 14.22 20.55
N HIS A 49 -11.75 15.21 19.84
CA HIS A 49 -11.76 16.61 20.28
C HIS A 49 -13.09 17.04 20.87
N LEU A 50 -14.22 16.65 20.25
CA LEU A 50 -15.55 17.01 20.75
C LEU A 50 -16.11 16.01 21.77
N LYS A 51 -15.43 14.86 21.96
CA LYS A 51 -15.88 13.77 22.84
C LYS A 51 -17.32 13.31 22.56
N ASN A 52 -17.73 13.39 21.30
CA ASN A 52 -19.08 13.04 20.84
C ASN A 52 -19.04 11.82 19.92
N GLN A 53 -19.10 10.63 20.52
CA GLN A 53 -19.08 9.35 19.81
C GLN A 53 -20.32 9.14 18.94
N THR A 54 -21.49 9.62 19.36
CA THR A 54 -22.73 9.53 18.58
C THR A 54 -22.60 10.29 17.26
N LEU A 55 -22.09 11.53 17.30
CA LEU A 55 -21.81 12.31 16.10
C LEU A 55 -20.73 11.65 15.24
N SER A 56 -19.66 11.12 15.85
CA SER A 56 -18.60 10.41 15.13
C SER A 56 -19.15 9.19 14.37
N SER A 57 -19.97 8.37 15.03
CA SER A 57 -20.63 7.19 14.45
C SER A 57 -21.57 7.58 13.31
N LYS A 58 -22.38 8.64 13.50
CA LYS A 58 -23.25 9.19 12.45
C LYS A 58 -22.46 9.65 11.23
N LEU A 59 -21.36 10.38 11.41
CA LEU A 59 -20.51 10.84 10.31
C LEU A 59 -19.88 9.68 9.53
N CYS A 60 -19.54 8.57 10.20
CA CYS A 60 -19.12 7.36 9.51
C CYS A 60 -20.25 6.79 8.64
N LEU A 61 -21.46 6.68 9.18
CA LEU A 61 -22.62 6.18 8.45
C LEU A 61 -23.02 7.07 7.27
N ASP A 62 -22.99 8.40 7.45
CA ASP A 62 -23.22 9.37 6.38
C ASP A 62 -22.20 9.19 5.24
N GLY A 63 -20.93 8.91 5.58
CA GLY A 63 -19.88 8.63 4.61
C GLY A 63 -20.05 7.28 3.91
N LEU A 64 -20.51 6.23 4.61
CA LEU A 64 -20.80 4.93 4.02
C LEU A 64 -21.96 4.99 3.02
N ASN A 65 -22.96 5.81 3.31
CA ASN A 65 -24.12 6.05 2.44
C ASN A 65 -23.86 7.04 1.29
N ASP A 66 -22.70 7.68 1.25
CA ASP A 66 -22.35 8.64 0.20
C ASP A 66 -21.82 7.92 -1.05
N CYS A 67 -22.57 7.98 -2.15
CA CYS A 67 -22.21 7.31 -3.41
C CYS A 67 -20.89 7.78 -4.05
N THR A 68 -20.37 8.93 -3.62
CA THR A 68 -19.08 9.45 -4.09
C THR A 68 -17.89 8.83 -3.34
N VAL A 69 -18.13 8.21 -2.18
CA VAL A 69 -17.11 7.58 -1.36
C VAL A 69 -16.76 6.21 -1.95
N LYS A 70 -15.47 6.04 -2.28
CA LYS A 70 -14.95 4.86 -2.95
C LYS A 70 -14.54 3.76 -1.95
N HIS A 71 -14.35 2.56 -2.50
CA HIS A 71 -14.11 1.30 -1.81
C HIS A 71 -13.12 1.37 -0.63
N ASP A 72 -11.93 1.91 -0.86
CA ASP A 72 -10.87 2.03 0.15
C ASP A 72 -11.31 2.84 1.38
N HIS A 73 -11.94 3.99 1.14
CA HIS A 73 -12.40 4.86 2.21
C HIS A 73 -13.68 4.35 2.88
N LYS A 74 -14.55 3.63 2.14
CA LYS A 74 -15.70 2.94 2.76
C LYS A 74 -15.21 1.93 3.79
N ILE A 75 -14.17 1.16 3.48
CA ILE A 75 -13.60 0.20 4.44
C ILE A 75 -13.05 0.91 5.67
N GLU A 76 -12.33 2.04 5.52
CA GLU A 76 -11.84 2.82 6.67
C GLU A 76 -12.98 3.38 7.54
N LEU A 77 -14.01 3.96 6.91
CA LEU A 77 -15.19 4.47 7.60
C LEU A 77 -15.95 3.35 8.32
N TYR A 78 -16.05 2.18 7.68
CA TYR A 78 -16.70 0.99 8.21
C TYR A 78 -15.95 0.45 9.43
N GLN A 79 -14.63 0.25 9.34
CA GLN A 79 -13.80 -0.18 10.48
C GLN A 79 -13.91 0.78 11.66
N ARG A 80 -13.93 2.09 11.38
CA ARG A 80 -14.14 3.11 12.42
C ARG A 80 -15.54 3.03 13.03
N TYR A 81 -16.58 2.85 12.21
CA TYR A 81 -17.95 2.66 12.66
C TYR A 81 -18.06 1.44 13.59
N LEU A 82 -17.51 0.29 13.20
CA LEU A 82 -17.51 -0.92 14.04
C LEU A 82 -16.84 -0.66 15.39
N LYS A 83 -15.66 0.01 15.38
CA LYS A 83 -14.94 0.35 16.61
C LYS A 83 -15.73 1.28 17.53
N LEU A 84 -16.37 2.31 16.99
CA LEU A 84 -17.15 3.28 17.78
C LEU A 84 -18.39 2.63 18.41
N ASN A 85 -19.02 1.70 17.69
CA ASN A 85 -20.22 1.00 18.16
C ASN A 85 -19.91 -0.33 18.88
N ARG A 86 -18.63 -0.67 19.08
CA ARG A 86 -18.16 -1.91 19.74
C ARG A 86 -18.72 -3.18 19.10
N ILE A 87 -18.83 -3.17 17.78
CA ILE A 87 -19.29 -4.32 17.00
C ILE A 87 -18.09 -5.22 16.77
N GLU A 88 -18.07 -6.38 17.42
CA GLU A 88 -16.94 -7.33 17.35
C GLU A 88 -16.94 -8.18 16.09
N LYS A 89 -18.12 -8.42 15.50
CA LYS A 89 -18.28 -9.24 14.30
C LYS A 89 -18.67 -8.35 13.12
N PRO A 90 -17.73 -8.03 12.20
CA PRO A 90 -18.02 -7.25 11.01
C PRO A 90 -19.10 -7.86 10.11
N GLY A 91 -19.39 -9.16 10.22
CA GLY A 91 -20.46 -9.80 9.46
C GLY A 91 -21.86 -9.32 9.80
N GLU A 92 -22.08 -8.73 10.98
CA GLU A 92 -23.42 -8.29 11.44
C GLU A 92 -23.89 -6.99 10.79
N CYS A 93 -22.99 -6.21 10.18
CA CYS A 93 -23.31 -4.96 9.50
C CYS A 93 -22.73 -4.91 8.08
N LEU A 94 -22.49 -6.08 7.47
CA LEU A 94 -21.87 -6.18 6.15
C LEU A 94 -22.67 -5.44 5.06
N GLU A 95 -23.98 -5.30 5.24
CA GLU A 95 -24.84 -4.47 4.39
C GLU A 95 -24.39 -3.01 4.26
N LEU A 96 -23.71 -2.45 5.27
CA LEU A 96 -23.19 -1.08 5.25
C LEU A 96 -21.93 -0.93 4.40
N CYS A 97 -21.19 -2.02 4.20
CA CYS A 97 -20.02 -2.07 3.34
C CYS A 97 -19.87 -3.50 2.78
N PRO A 98 -20.67 -3.88 1.77
CA PRO A 98 -20.58 -5.21 1.14
C PRO A 98 -19.19 -5.46 0.55
N GLU A 99 -18.51 -4.38 0.22
CA GLU A 99 -17.13 -4.32 -0.22
C GLU A 99 -16.11 -4.82 0.82
N TYR A 100 -16.47 -4.82 2.11
CA TYR A 100 -15.70 -5.41 3.20
C TYR A 100 -15.72 -6.93 3.09
N HIS A 101 -15.13 -7.47 2.04
CA HIS A 101 -14.78 -8.88 2.01
C HIS A 101 -13.88 -9.14 3.22
N GLN A 102 -14.08 -10.27 3.90
CA GLN A 102 -13.24 -10.64 5.04
C GLN A 102 -11.79 -10.56 4.57
N ILE A 103 -11.11 -9.50 4.98
CA ILE A 103 -9.72 -9.25 4.66
C ILE A 103 -8.96 -10.37 5.37
N VAL A 104 -8.66 -11.41 4.63
CA VAL A 104 -7.90 -12.56 5.09
C VAL A 104 -6.62 -12.58 4.29
N TYR A 105 -5.51 -12.56 5.00
CA TYR A 105 -4.18 -12.75 4.45
C TYR A 105 -3.35 -13.54 5.46
N LYS A 106 -2.36 -14.27 4.95
CA LYS A 106 -1.44 -15.04 5.80
C LYS A 106 -0.61 -14.08 6.65
N ASN A 107 -0.34 -14.49 7.89
CA ASN A 107 0.55 -13.76 8.78
C ASN A 107 1.76 -14.64 9.11
N SER A 108 2.95 -14.08 8.99
CA SER A 108 4.20 -14.69 9.43
C SER A 108 4.86 -13.82 10.51
N ILE A 109 5.73 -14.43 11.30
CA ILE A 109 6.52 -13.70 12.32
C ILE A 109 7.98 -14.00 12.06
N LEU A 110 8.76 -12.95 11.86
CA LEU A 110 10.22 -13.02 11.81
C LEU A 110 10.81 -12.38 13.06
N TYR A 111 11.80 -13.03 13.64
CA TYR A 111 12.52 -12.48 14.79
C TYR A 111 13.86 -11.91 14.36
N GLY A 112 14.05 -10.60 14.53
CA GLY A 112 15.29 -9.88 14.23
C GLY A 112 16.05 -9.47 15.48
N ASP A 113 17.36 -9.35 15.40
CA ASP A 113 18.13 -8.71 16.46
C ASP A 113 17.86 -7.20 16.46
N TYR A 114 17.27 -6.71 17.55
CA TYR A 114 16.75 -5.34 17.64
C TYR A 114 17.36 -4.66 18.85
N ARG A 115 18.26 -3.71 18.59
CA ARG A 115 19.06 -3.05 19.62
C ARG A 115 18.91 -1.55 19.52
N ARG A 116 19.15 -0.89 20.65
CA ARG A 116 19.30 0.56 20.69
C ARG A 116 20.67 0.90 20.12
N PHE A 117 20.70 1.75 19.10
CA PHE A 117 21.91 2.37 18.60
C PHE A 117 21.98 3.79 19.13
N ASP A 118 22.98 4.02 19.98
CA ASP A 118 23.35 5.35 20.45
C ASP A 118 24.34 5.90 19.42
N GLY A 119 23.87 6.84 18.58
CA GLY A 119 24.70 7.45 17.55
C GLY A 119 25.91 8.19 18.14
N ILE A 120 26.93 8.42 17.31
CA ILE A 120 28.08 9.26 17.68
C ILE A 120 27.59 10.72 17.74
N GLU A 121 27.87 11.40 18.85
CA GLU A 121 27.60 12.81 19.22
C GLU A 121 26.39 13.52 18.55
N ASN A 122 25.42 13.96 19.36
CA ASN A 122 24.23 14.74 18.99
C ASN A 122 23.15 14.07 18.13
N GLN A 123 23.22 12.75 17.88
CA GLN A 123 22.09 12.01 17.30
C GLN A 123 21.21 11.37 18.39
N THR A 124 19.89 11.50 18.22
CA THR A 124 18.92 10.84 19.09
C THR A 124 19.05 9.32 18.96
N SER A 125 19.12 8.62 20.08
CA SER A 125 19.13 7.16 20.12
C SER A 125 17.95 6.59 19.33
N LYS A 126 18.20 5.65 18.43
CA LYS A 126 17.17 4.95 17.65
C LYS A 126 17.33 3.46 17.83
N ASN A 127 16.21 2.75 17.87
CA ASN A 127 16.25 1.29 17.81
C ASN A 127 16.33 0.88 16.33
N CYS A 128 17.20 -0.07 16.02
CA CYS A 128 17.41 -0.58 14.68
C CYS A 128 17.64 -2.09 14.69
N PHE A 129 17.49 -2.70 13.53
CA PHE A 129 17.80 -4.10 13.33
C PHE A 129 19.26 -4.29 12.93
N PHE A 130 19.86 -5.35 13.44
CA PHE A 130 21.22 -5.76 13.10
C PHE A 130 21.22 -7.13 12.44
N TYR A 131 22.11 -7.29 11.46
CA TYR A 131 22.37 -8.55 10.78
C TYR A 131 23.84 -8.93 10.98
N THR A 132 24.06 -10.19 11.37
CA THR A 132 25.41 -10.73 11.58
C THR A 132 25.81 -11.56 10.36
N HIS A 133 26.83 -11.10 9.65
CA HIS A 133 27.43 -11.78 8.51
C HIS A 133 28.17 -13.05 8.94
N LYS A 134 28.43 -13.96 7.99
CA LYS A 134 29.14 -15.23 8.25
C LYS A 134 30.55 -15.05 8.81
N ASN A 135 31.19 -13.92 8.50
CA ASN A 135 32.52 -13.55 9.00
C ASN A 135 32.47 -12.92 10.42
N GLY A 136 31.28 -12.72 11.00
CA GLY A 136 31.08 -12.13 12.31
C GLY A 136 30.83 -10.61 12.29
N ASP A 137 30.92 -9.96 11.13
CA ASP A 137 30.65 -8.53 11.02
C ASP A 137 29.16 -8.25 11.25
N GLU A 138 28.87 -7.14 11.94
CA GLU A 138 27.50 -6.69 12.17
C GLU A 138 27.17 -5.48 11.31
N GLU A 139 26.03 -5.53 10.65
CA GLU A 139 25.50 -4.46 9.82
C GLU A 139 24.14 -4.01 10.35
N MET A 140 23.93 -2.70 10.44
CA MET A 140 22.62 -2.13 10.70
C MET A 140 21.80 -2.17 9.42
N ILE A 141 20.62 -2.80 9.46
CA ILE A 141 19.76 -2.99 8.30
C ILE A 141 18.33 -2.51 8.58
N SER A 142 17.58 -2.24 7.50
CA SER A 142 16.14 -1.94 7.62
C SER A 142 15.34 -3.21 7.96
N VAL A 143 14.08 -3.03 8.31
CA VAL A 143 13.19 -4.16 8.61
C VAL A 143 12.85 -4.96 7.34
N GLU A 144 12.73 -4.27 6.21
CA GLU A 144 12.48 -4.84 4.88
C GLU A 144 13.68 -5.65 4.42
N GLU A 145 14.90 -5.12 4.58
CA GLU A 145 16.14 -5.82 4.23
C GLU A 145 16.30 -7.12 5.05
N LEU A 146 15.92 -7.10 6.33
CA LEU A 146 15.95 -8.29 7.18
C LEU A 146 15.04 -9.40 6.64
N VAL A 147 13.82 -9.04 6.23
CA VAL A 147 12.86 -9.99 5.66
C VAL A 147 13.34 -10.48 4.29
N LEU A 148 13.86 -9.58 3.47
CA LEU A 148 14.40 -9.91 2.14
C LEU A 148 15.53 -10.95 2.24
N ARG A 149 16.54 -10.70 3.09
CA ARG A 149 17.63 -11.67 3.33
C ARG A 149 17.11 -12.99 3.87
N HIS A 150 16.16 -12.96 4.80
CA HIS A 150 15.56 -14.19 5.32
C HIS A 150 14.91 -15.03 4.21
N CYS A 151 14.17 -14.40 3.29
CA CYS A 151 13.57 -15.06 2.14
C CYS A 151 14.61 -15.66 1.19
N ILE A 152 15.67 -14.93 0.86
CA ILE A 152 16.71 -15.41 -0.07
C ILE A 152 17.56 -16.54 0.56
N GLU A 153 17.88 -16.45 1.85
CA GLU A 153 18.78 -17.40 2.52
C GLU A 153 18.08 -18.67 3.01
N ASN A 154 16.81 -18.57 3.39
CA ASN A 154 16.08 -19.64 4.08
C ASN A 154 14.87 -20.15 3.28
N GLN A 155 14.53 -19.49 2.17
CA GLN A 155 13.45 -19.90 1.27
C GLN A 155 14.04 -20.06 -0.14
N SER A 156 13.35 -20.78 -1.03
CA SER A 156 13.87 -21.11 -2.37
C SER A 156 13.85 -19.95 -3.38
N PHE A 157 13.84 -18.70 -2.90
CA PHE A 157 13.87 -17.49 -3.73
C PHE A 157 15.30 -17.12 -4.09
N THR A 158 15.52 -16.65 -5.31
CA THR A 158 16.86 -16.28 -5.81
C THR A 158 17.04 -14.77 -5.93
N LYS A 159 15.93 -14.03 -6.08
CA LYS A 159 15.92 -12.57 -6.19
C LYS A 159 14.81 -11.99 -5.31
N GLY A 160 14.94 -10.71 -4.98
CA GLY A 160 13.88 -9.95 -4.36
C GLY A 160 14.18 -8.47 -4.29
N ILE A 161 13.13 -7.66 -4.12
CA ILE A 161 13.22 -6.21 -4.20
C ILE A 161 12.19 -5.54 -3.30
N HIS A 162 12.60 -4.41 -2.70
CA HIS A 162 11.71 -3.47 -2.04
C HIS A 162 11.29 -2.40 -3.06
N SER A 163 10.06 -2.47 -3.58
CA SER A 163 9.62 -1.60 -4.68
C SER A 163 8.26 -0.91 -4.46
N GLU A 164 7.58 -1.25 -3.37
CA GLU A 164 6.21 -0.84 -3.09
C GLU A 164 5.30 -0.99 -4.35
N SER A 165 4.69 0.11 -4.79
CA SER A 165 3.77 0.13 -5.93
C SER A 165 4.45 0.40 -7.28
N SER A 166 5.77 0.64 -7.30
CA SER A 166 6.46 1.13 -8.49
C SER A 166 6.47 0.11 -9.63
N ILE A 167 6.78 -1.15 -9.35
CA ILE A 167 6.83 -2.24 -10.34
C ILE A 167 5.46 -2.45 -11.01
N TYR A 168 4.40 -2.55 -10.21
CA TYR A 168 3.04 -2.74 -10.72
C TYR A 168 2.58 -1.56 -11.57
N ARG A 169 2.96 -0.33 -11.22
CA ARG A 169 2.68 0.86 -12.03
C ARG A 169 3.47 0.84 -13.34
N SER A 170 4.73 0.43 -13.31
CA SER A 170 5.56 0.29 -14.51
C SER A 170 4.96 -0.74 -15.48
N LEU A 171 4.59 -1.92 -14.98
CA LEU A 171 3.90 -2.94 -15.79
C LEU A 171 2.58 -2.41 -16.38
N PHE A 172 1.80 -1.67 -15.59
CA PHE A 172 0.57 -1.03 -16.07
C PHE A 172 0.83 -0.03 -17.20
N ILE A 173 1.84 0.83 -17.04
CA ILE A 173 2.16 1.85 -18.04
C ILE A 173 2.66 1.22 -19.33
N LEU A 174 3.54 0.23 -19.23
CA LEU A 174 4.12 -0.45 -20.40
C LEU A 174 3.06 -1.26 -21.16
N LEU A 175 2.31 -2.11 -20.46
CA LEU A 175 1.30 -2.98 -21.08
C LEU A 175 0.05 -2.23 -21.56
N CYS A 176 -0.17 -0.99 -21.11
CA CYS A 176 -1.32 -0.17 -21.52
C CYS A 176 -0.90 1.14 -22.20
N TRP A 177 0.33 1.24 -22.71
CA TRP A 177 0.91 2.48 -23.22
C TRP A 177 0.01 3.21 -24.22
N ASP A 178 -0.41 2.51 -25.27
CA ASP A 178 -1.27 3.01 -26.35
C ASP A 178 -2.65 3.46 -25.86
N ILE A 179 -3.15 2.87 -24.78
CA ILE A 179 -4.43 3.23 -24.17
C ILE A 179 -4.28 4.48 -23.30
N ILE A 180 -3.24 4.51 -22.45
CA ILE A 180 -2.96 5.64 -21.55
C ILE A 180 -2.69 6.92 -22.35
N TYR A 181 -1.90 6.80 -23.43
CA TYR A 181 -1.50 7.91 -24.30
C TYR A 181 -2.36 8.04 -25.56
N SER A 182 -3.57 7.48 -25.55
CA SER A 182 -4.50 7.58 -26.68
C SER A 182 -4.87 9.04 -27.00
N GLU A 183 -4.70 9.42 -28.27
CA GLU A 183 -5.07 10.73 -28.82
C GLU A 183 -6.60 10.88 -29.01
N GLN A 184 -7.36 9.80 -28.87
CA GLN A 184 -8.81 9.80 -29.08
C GLN A 184 -9.58 10.44 -27.91
N ILE A 185 -8.91 10.72 -26.78
CA ILE A 185 -9.53 11.31 -25.60
C ILE A 185 -9.29 12.81 -25.59
N TYR A 186 -10.31 13.58 -25.97
CA TYR A 186 -10.29 15.04 -25.97
C TYR A 186 -9.92 15.60 -24.59
N ASP A 187 -9.18 16.72 -24.60
CA ASP A 187 -8.71 17.45 -23.42
C ASP A 187 -7.81 16.67 -22.44
N SER A 188 -7.49 15.40 -22.71
CA SER A 188 -6.58 14.61 -21.87
C SER A 188 -5.11 15.08 -22.01
N PHE A 189 -4.73 15.56 -23.19
CA PHE A 189 -3.44 16.18 -23.46
C PHE A 189 -3.64 17.57 -24.10
N ARG A 190 -3.14 18.61 -23.42
CA ARG A 190 -3.27 20.03 -23.80
C ARG A 190 -1.92 20.71 -24.03
N TYR A 191 -0.81 20.11 -23.61
CA TYR A 191 0.54 20.63 -23.87
C TYR A 191 1.55 19.50 -24.16
N HIS A 192 2.53 19.77 -25.01
CA HIS A 192 3.46 18.76 -25.58
C HIS A 192 4.45 18.14 -24.59
N GLN A 193 4.62 18.74 -23.40
CA GLN A 193 5.50 18.25 -22.34
C GLN A 193 4.73 17.48 -21.25
N GLN A 194 3.46 17.11 -21.49
CA GLN A 194 2.69 16.30 -20.54
C GLN A 194 3.30 14.91 -20.40
N ILE A 195 3.63 14.56 -19.16
CA ILE A 195 4.13 13.21 -18.85
C ILE A 195 3.02 12.17 -18.87
N GLY A 196 1.76 12.58 -18.71
CA GLY A 196 0.58 11.71 -18.68
C GLY A 196 -0.72 12.50 -18.86
N PRO A 197 -1.86 11.80 -18.98
CA PRO A 197 -3.13 12.44 -19.30
C PRO A 197 -3.72 13.18 -18.08
N LEU A 198 -4.36 14.33 -18.31
CA LEU A 198 -4.94 15.17 -17.25
C LEU A 198 -6.05 14.47 -16.46
N ASP A 199 -6.74 13.53 -17.10
CA ASP A 199 -7.81 12.76 -16.49
C ASP A 199 -7.31 11.55 -15.68
N LEU A 200 -6.01 11.22 -15.69
CA LEU A 200 -5.42 10.03 -15.04
C LEU A 200 -5.96 9.76 -13.63
N ASN A 201 -6.10 10.82 -12.81
CA ASN A 201 -6.52 10.73 -11.41
C ASN A 201 -8.02 10.98 -11.20
N TYR A 202 -8.83 10.77 -12.24
CA TYR A 202 -10.28 10.90 -12.22
C TYR A 202 -10.94 9.62 -12.69
N ASP A 203 -12.20 9.41 -12.29
CA ASP A 203 -12.97 8.22 -12.70
C ASP A 203 -13.19 8.18 -14.22
N THR A 204 -13.18 9.35 -14.87
CA THR A 204 -13.27 9.50 -16.33
C THR A 204 -12.12 8.85 -17.08
N PHE A 205 -10.95 8.63 -16.44
CA PHE A 205 -9.80 7.98 -17.07
C PHE A 205 -10.15 6.60 -17.61
N TYR A 206 -10.72 5.76 -16.76
CA TYR A 206 -11.16 4.42 -17.14
C TYR A 206 -12.44 4.49 -17.96
N GLN A 207 -13.42 5.32 -17.58
CA GLN A 207 -14.71 5.39 -18.28
C GLN A 207 -14.57 5.77 -19.75
N SER A 208 -13.69 6.73 -20.06
CA SER A 208 -13.44 7.17 -21.45
C SER A 208 -12.65 6.15 -22.29
N ARG A 209 -12.00 5.17 -21.64
CA ARG A 209 -11.15 4.15 -22.26
C ARG A 209 -11.62 2.73 -21.95
N GLN A 210 -12.85 2.57 -21.47
CA GLN A 210 -13.31 1.33 -20.83
C GLN A 210 -13.16 0.13 -21.76
N LYS A 211 -13.70 0.25 -22.98
CA LYS A 211 -13.61 -0.81 -23.99
C LYS A 211 -12.16 -1.20 -24.28
N SER A 212 -11.27 -0.24 -24.48
CA SER A 212 -9.86 -0.50 -24.76
C SER A 212 -9.16 -1.21 -23.61
N PHE A 213 -9.42 -0.79 -22.36
CA PHE A 213 -8.87 -1.48 -21.18
C PHE A 213 -9.41 -2.89 -21.04
N ASP A 214 -10.73 -3.08 -21.21
CA ASP A 214 -11.35 -4.40 -21.06
C ASP A 214 -10.85 -5.36 -22.15
N ASP A 215 -10.70 -4.90 -23.39
CA ASP A 215 -10.13 -5.67 -24.50
C ASP A 215 -8.64 -6.01 -24.22
N ARG A 216 -7.83 -5.07 -23.71
CA ARG A 216 -6.41 -5.29 -23.34
C ARG A 216 -6.23 -6.26 -22.17
N VAL A 217 -7.15 -6.26 -21.21
CA VAL A 217 -7.11 -7.21 -20.09
C VAL A 217 -7.27 -8.64 -20.60
N ILE A 218 -8.18 -8.88 -21.54
CA ILE A 218 -8.37 -10.18 -22.19
C ILE A 218 -7.14 -10.57 -23.00
N GLU A 219 -6.53 -9.62 -23.72
CA GLU A 219 -5.28 -9.85 -24.44
C GLU A 219 -4.16 -10.33 -23.49
N ILE A 220 -3.88 -9.57 -22.42
CA ILE A 220 -2.85 -9.89 -21.43
C ILE A 220 -3.11 -11.25 -20.76
N GLU A 221 -4.38 -11.56 -20.45
CA GLU A 221 -4.76 -12.83 -19.82
C GLU A 221 -4.33 -14.06 -20.65
N ASN A 222 -4.30 -13.92 -21.98
CA ASN A 222 -4.00 -15.00 -22.92
C ASN A 222 -2.53 -15.04 -23.37
N LEU A 223 -1.68 -14.11 -22.92
CA LEU A 223 -0.26 -14.14 -23.23
C LEU A 223 0.44 -15.29 -22.50
N ASP A 224 1.23 -16.06 -23.25
CA ASP A 224 2.23 -16.96 -22.68
C ASP A 224 3.50 -16.19 -22.28
N ASP A 225 4.46 -16.86 -21.65
CA ASP A 225 5.64 -16.19 -21.12
C ASP A 225 6.52 -15.55 -22.21
N ILE A 226 6.59 -16.18 -23.39
CA ILE A 226 7.42 -15.71 -24.51
C ILE A 226 6.80 -14.44 -25.10
N THR A 227 5.50 -14.48 -25.36
CA THR A 227 4.76 -13.33 -25.91
C THR A 227 4.67 -12.19 -24.90
N LEU A 228 4.48 -12.47 -23.61
CA LEU A 228 4.51 -11.46 -22.56
C LEU A 228 5.88 -10.77 -22.45
N SER A 229 6.96 -11.55 -22.46
CA SER A 229 8.33 -11.04 -22.45
C SER A 229 8.59 -10.14 -23.67
N SER A 230 8.24 -10.63 -24.87
CA SER A 230 8.39 -9.85 -26.10
C SER A 230 7.57 -8.57 -26.11
N ALA A 231 6.34 -8.60 -25.59
CA ALA A 231 5.48 -7.42 -25.50
C ALA A 231 6.06 -6.37 -24.54
N LEU A 232 6.60 -6.80 -23.40
CA LEU A 232 7.25 -5.91 -22.43
C LEU A 232 8.54 -5.31 -22.99
N GLN A 233 9.38 -6.10 -23.66
CA GLN A 233 10.61 -5.59 -24.28
C GLN A 233 10.28 -4.52 -25.34
N HIS A 234 9.33 -4.81 -26.23
CA HIS A 234 8.89 -3.84 -27.23
C HIS A 234 8.30 -2.57 -26.60
N ALA A 235 7.56 -2.69 -25.49
CA ALA A 235 7.04 -1.54 -24.76
C ALA A 235 8.15 -0.73 -24.08
N LEU A 236 9.18 -1.38 -23.54
CA LEU A 236 10.36 -0.73 -22.95
C LEU A 236 11.13 0.07 -24.00
N ASP A 237 11.46 -0.58 -25.13
CA ASP A 237 12.16 0.05 -26.25
C ASP A 237 11.39 1.30 -26.71
N LYS A 238 10.09 1.16 -26.96
CA LYS A 238 9.22 2.27 -27.35
C LYS A 238 9.16 3.36 -26.28
N CYS A 239 9.05 3.00 -25.01
CA CYS A 239 8.93 3.96 -23.92
C CYS A 239 10.21 4.78 -23.72
N SER A 240 11.37 4.20 -24.01
CA SER A 240 12.69 4.83 -23.79
C SER A 240 12.88 6.14 -24.55
N ASP A 241 12.19 6.31 -25.68
CA ASP A 241 12.22 7.51 -26.52
C ASP A 241 11.38 8.68 -25.96
N TYR A 242 10.56 8.46 -24.92
CA TYR A 242 9.58 9.43 -24.45
C TYR A 242 9.74 9.76 -22.97
N ARG A 243 9.55 11.04 -22.64
CA ARG A 243 9.31 11.48 -21.25
C ARG A 243 7.89 11.11 -20.84
N SER A 244 7.73 10.13 -19.96
CA SER A 244 6.43 9.52 -19.65
C SER A 244 6.18 9.33 -18.16
N LEU A 245 5.10 8.62 -17.81
CA LEU A 245 4.79 8.19 -16.44
C LEU A 245 5.67 7.02 -15.99
N TYR A 246 6.31 6.31 -16.93
CA TYR A 246 7.19 5.19 -16.62
C TYR A 246 8.42 5.72 -15.89
N ASN A 247 8.77 5.06 -14.79
CA ASN A 247 9.97 5.34 -14.04
C ASN A 247 10.73 4.02 -13.89
N ALA A 248 11.96 3.98 -14.39
CA ALA A 248 12.84 2.83 -14.30
C ALA A 248 13.38 2.69 -12.86
N SER A 249 12.52 2.25 -11.94
CA SER A 249 12.89 1.97 -10.55
C SER A 249 13.56 0.61 -10.37
N VAL A 250 13.51 -0.24 -11.39
CA VAL A 250 14.02 -1.62 -11.39
C VAL A 250 14.70 -1.93 -12.72
N SER A 251 15.53 -2.97 -12.75
CA SER A 251 16.13 -3.44 -14.00
C SER A 251 15.07 -3.99 -14.96
N GLU A 252 15.31 -3.89 -16.27
CA GLU A 252 14.40 -4.45 -17.27
C GLU A 252 14.27 -5.97 -17.14
N GLU A 253 15.39 -6.65 -16.84
CA GLU A 253 15.43 -8.10 -16.59
C GLU A 253 14.51 -8.48 -15.43
N ASP A 254 14.66 -7.83 -14.27
CA ASP A 254 13.84 -8.15 -13.09
C ASP A 254 12.35 -7.82 -13.34
N LEU A 255 12.05 -6.73 -14.08
CA LEU A 255 10.69 -6.37 -14.44
C LEU A 255 10.02 -7.46 -15.28
N ILE A 256 10.73 -7.98 -16.28
CA ILE A 256 10.25 -9.05 -17.17
C ILE A 256 10.11 -10.36 -16.39
N GLU A 257 11.10 -10.74 -15.58
CA GLU A 257 11.02 -11.95 -14.75
C GLU A 257 9.84 -11.91 -13.78
N ILE A 258 9.60 -10.78 -13.13
CA ILE A 258 8.45 -10.60 -12.23
C ILE A 258 7.14 -10.75 -13.00
N ALA A 259 7.02 -10.16 -14.20
CA ALA A 259 5.84 -10.30 -15.03
C ALA A 259 5.58 -11.76 -15.44
N ILE A 260 6.64 -12.50 -15.81
CA ILE A 260 6.55 -13.93 -16.13
C ILE A 260 6.12 -14.75 -14.91
N CYS A 261 6.69 -14.48 -13.73
CA CYS A 261 6.31 -15.20 -12.51
C CYS A 261 4.85 -14.90 -12.09
N LEU A 262 4.36 -13.68 -12.34
CA LEU A 262 2.97 -13.33 -12.16
C LEU A 262 2.07 -14.00 -13.21
N ASN A 263 2.56 -14.25 -14.42
CA ASN A 263 1.85 -14.72 -15.61
C ASN A 263 0.73 -13.78 -16.10
N GLY A 264 0.30 -13.98 -17.35
CA GLY A 264 -0.75 -13.16 -17.99
C GLY A 264 -2.06 -13.11 -17.21
N LYS A 265 -2.48 -14.22 -16.59
CA LYS A 265 -3.76 -14.31 -15.87
C LYS A 265 -3.79 -13.48 -14.59
N ARG A 266 -2.73 -13.48 -13.78
CA ARG A 266 -2.71 -12.65 -12.57
C ARG A 266 -2.43 -11.20 -12.92
N LEU A 267 -1.53 -10.97 -13.89
CA LEU A 267 -1.14 -9.64 -14.32
C LEU A 267 -2.32 -8.85 -14.93
N SER A 268 -3.12 -9.47 -15.80
CA SER A 268 -4.33 -8.86 -16.38
C SER A 268 -5.30 -8.35 -15.31
N LYS A 269 -5.53 -9.12 -14.24
CA LYS A 269 -6.39 -8.71 -13.11
C LYS A 269 -5.82 -7.52 -12.35
N ILE A 270 -4.50 -7.51 -12.08
CA ILE A 270 -3.82 -6.38 -11.45
C ILE A 270 -3.95 -5.12 -12.32
N ILE A 271 -3.71 -5.25 -13.63
CA ILE A 271 -3.84 -4.17 -14.61
C ILE A 271 -5.26 -3.60 -14.62
N HIS A 272 -6.28 -4.46 -14.61
CA HIS A 272 -7.68 -4.02 -14.58
C HIS A 272 -8.00 -3.22 -13.32
N ILE A 273 -7.53 -3.69 -12.16
CA ILE A 273 -7.69 -2.99 -10.89
C ILE A 273 -7.02 -1.61 -10.94
N LEU A 274 -5.78 -1.53 -11.44
CA LEU A 274 -5.03 -0.26 -11.57
C LEU A 274 -5.69 0.74 -12.52
N ALA A 275 -6.27 0.26 -13.62
CA ALA A 275 -6.99 1.08 -14.57
C ALA A 275 -8.25 1.68 -13.91
N LYS A 276 -9.08 0.82 -13.30
CA LYS A 276 -10.41 1.16 -12.77
C LYS A 276 -10.38 1.90 -11.43
N HIS A 277 -9.40 1.61 -10.58
CA HIS A 277 -9.35 2.08 -9.20
C HIS A 277 -8.09 2.91 -8.93
N ARG A 278 -8.15 4.20 -9.24
CA ARG A 278 -7.02 5.14 -9.03
C ARG A 278 -6.46 5.11 -7.60
N ASN A 279 -7.31 4.91 -6.59
CA ASN A 279 -6.90 4.89 -5.18
C ASN A 279 -6.09 3.65 -4.83
N LEU A 280 -6.21 2.57 -5.61
CA LEU A 280 -5.46 1.34 -5.45
C LEU A 280 -4.13 1.36 -6.23
N ARG A 281 -3.76 2.45 -6.90
CA ARG A 281 -2.43 2.60 -7.51
C ARG A 281 -1.29 2.80 -6.49
N LYS A 282 -1.60 2.66 -5.20
CA LYS A 282 -0.71 2.73 -4.05
C LYS A 282 -1.05 1.60 -3.07
N GLY A 283 -0.17 1.36 -2.10
CA GLY A 283 -0.40 0.41 -1.02
C GLY A 283 -0.21 -1.05 -1.42
N PHE A 284 0.52 -1.33 -2.49
CA PHE A 284 1.02 -2.68 -2.76
C PHE A 284 1.99 -3.12 -1.65
N PRO A 285 2.18 -4.45 -1.48
CA PRO A 285 3.14 -4.99 -0.52
C PRO A 285 4.56 -4.44 -0.74
N ASP A 286 5.29 -4.24 0.35
CA ASP A 286 6.64 -3.66 0.33
C ASP A 286 7.61 -4.48 -0.54
N LEU A 287 7.68 -5.79 -0.31
CA LEU A 287 8.65 -6.69 -0.92
C LEU A 287 8.02 -7.60 -1.97
N LEU A 288 8.74 -7.79 -3.08
CA LEU A 288 8.52 -8.90 -4.01
C LEU A 288 9.74 -9.82 -3.97
N VAL A 289 9.53 -11.12 -3.81
CA VAL A 289 10.59 -12.14 -3.89
C VAL A 289 10.20 -13.18 -4.93
N TRP A 290 11.15 -13.62 -5.74
CA TRP A 290 10.87 -14.56 -6.82
C TRP A 290 12.05 -15.46 -7.15
N ASN A 291 11.74 -16.51 -7.91
CA ASN A 291 12.71 -17.40 -8.53
C ASN A 291 12.25 -17.64 -9.98
N ALA A 292 13.00 -17.11 -10.94
CA ALA A 292 12.63 -17.14 -12.35
C ALA A 292 12.58 -18.56 -12.94
N GLU A 293 13.43 -19.47 -12.45
CA GLU A 293 13.50 -20.86 -12.94
C GLU A 293 12.26 -21.67 -12.51
N THR A 294 11.90 -21.57 -11.23
CA THR A 294 10.75 -22.30 -10.66
C THR A 294 9.42 -21.54 -10.83
N LYS A 295 9.48 -20.27 -11.24
CA LYS A 295 8.38 -19.30 -11.26
C LYS A 295 7.71 -19.11 -9.90
N ALA A 296 8.42 -19.39 -8.82
CA ALA A 296 7.94 -19.06 -7.48
C ALA A 296 7.94 -17.53 -7.32
N PHE A 297 6.85 -16.99 -6.79
CA PHE A 297 6.67 -15.56 -6.57
C PHE A 297 5.89 -15.33 -5.29
N LYS A 298 6.33 -14.36 -4.48
CA LYS A 298 5.66 -13.97 -3.26
C LYS A 298 5.71 -12.46 -3.05
N ALA A 299 4.59 -11.89 -2.63
CA ALA A 299 4.48 -10.49 -2.24
C ALA A 299 4.34 -10.39 -0.71
N ILE A 300 5.17 -9.58 -0.06
CA ILE A 300 5.27 -9.54 1.40
C ILE A 300 5.13 -8.09 1.88
N GLU A 301 4.13 -7.83 2.70
CA GLU A 301 4.00 -6.57 3.45
C GLU A 301 4.79 -6.72 4.75
N VAL A 302 5.68 -5.77 5.06
CA VAL A 302 6.56 -5.84 6.24
C VAL A 302 6.08 -4.86 7.29
N LYS A 303 5.98 -5.31 8.54
CA LYS A 303 5.72 -4.44 9.68
C LYS A 303 6.72 -4.65 10.80
N GLY A 304 7.46 -3.59 11.09
CA GLY A 304 8.36 -3.52 12.24
C GLY A 304 7.63 -3.36 13.58
N PRO A 305 8.38 -3.29 14.69
CA PRO A 305 7.81 -3.19 16.02
C PRO A 305 6.96 -1.91 16.18
N GLY A 306 5.66 -2.08 16.46
CA GLY A 306 4.72 -0.98 16.69
C GLY A 306 4.08 -0.43 15.42
N ASP A 307 4.50 -0.87 14.23
CA ASP A 307 3.88 -0.49 12.97
C ASP A 307 2.59 -1.31 12.72
N ARG A 308 1.66 -0.72 11.97
CA ARG A 308 0.37 -1.32 11.62
C ARG A 308 0.17 -1.26 10.13
N ILE A 309 -0.37 -2.35 9.58
CA ILE A 309 -0.81 -2.39 8.19
C ILE A 309 -1.91 -1.35 7.94
N SER A 310 -1.81 -0.64 6.82
CA SER A 310 -2.86 0.27 6.37
C SER A 310 -4.04 -0.48 5.76
N THR A 311 -5.17 0.21 5.62
CA THR A 311 -6.37 -0.36 4.99
C THR A 311 -6.12 -0.67 3.51
N THR A 312 -5.43 0.20 2.77
CA THR A 312 -5.11 -0.05 1.35
C THR A 312 -4.19 -1.26 1.18
N GLN A 313 -3.19 -1.44 2.06
CA GLN A 313 -2.31 -2.62 2.03
C GLN A 313 -3.06 -3.90 2.35
N SER A 314 -3.95 -3.85 3.34
CA SER A 314 -4.83 -4.97 3.69
C SER A 314 -5.71 -5.39 2.51
N ILE A 315 -6.28 -4.41 1.78
CA ILE A 315 -7.05 -4.66 0.56
C ILE A 315 -6.18 -5.33 -0.50
N TRP A 316 -4.97 -4.83 -0.73
CA TRP A 316 -4.06 -5.43 -1.71
C TRP A 316 -3.65 -6.85 -1.39
N LEU A 317 -3.32 -7.17 -0.13
CA LEU A 317 -3.04 -8.56 0.26
C LEU A 317 -4.24 -9.48 -0.03
N SER A 318 -5.44 -9.06 0.32
CA SER A 318 -6.65 -9.85 0.03
C SER A 318 -6.91 -9.99 -1.49
N LEU A 319 -6.74 -8.93 -2.27
CA LEU A 319 -6.92 -8.97 -3.72
C LEU A 319 -5.88 -9.89 -4.39
N LEU A 320 -4.62 -9.81 -3.96
CA LEU A 320 -3.52 -10.64 -4.47
C LEU A 320 -3.76 -12.12 -4.15
N ASP A 321 -4.14 -12.45 -2.91
CA ASP A 321 -4.48 -13.83 -2.51
C ASP A 321 -5.66 -14.38 -3.34
N ASN A 322 -6.72 -13.58 -3.53
CA ASN A 322 -7.89 -13.95 -4.33
C ASN A 322 -7.58 -14.24 -5.81
N ILE A 323 -6.54 -13.61 -6.37
CA ILE A 323 -6.08 -13.90 -7.75
C ILE A 323 -4.98 -14.97 -7.78
N GLY A 324 -4.69 -15.60 -6.64
CA GLY A 324 -3.76 -16.71 -6.50
C GLY A 324 -2.29 -16.30 -6.46
N VAL A 325 -1.97 -15.06 -6.07
CA VAL A 325 -0.60 -14.63 -5.72
C VAL A 325 -0.32 -15.03 -4.27
N ASP A 326 0.77 -15.75 -4.02
CA ASP A 326 1.18 -16.02 -2.64
C ASP A 326 1.59 -14.69 -1.98
N CYS A 327 0.90 -14.33 -0.90
CA CYS A 327 1.21 -13.11 -0.17
C CYS A 327 1.00 -13.25 1.34
N GLU A 328 1.74 -12.43 2.09
CA GLU A 328 1.64 -12.42 3.55
C GLU A 328 1.98 -11.05 4.15
N LEU A 329 1.49 -10.85 5.37
CA LEU A 329 1.98 -9.83 6.29
C LEU A 329 3.06 -10.45 7.19
N CYS A 330 4.31 -9.98 7.05
CA CYS A 330 5.44 -10.39 7.88
C CYS A 330 5.61 -9.41 9.05
N LEU A 331 5.31 -9.88 10.26
CA LEU A 331 5.51 -9.11 11.49
C LEU A 331 6.91 -9.35 12.04
N VAL A 332 7.76 -8.33 11.99
CA VAL A 332 9.11 -8.41 12.54
C VAL A 332 9.09 -8.04 14.02
N LYS A 333 9.53 -8.99 14.85
CA LYS A 333 9.60 -8.84 16.31
C LYS A 333 11.05 -8.86 16.80
N PRO A 334 11.37 -8.15 17.88
CA PRO A 334 12.66 -8.29 18.55
C PRO A 334 12.88 -9.74 19.01
N LYS A 335 14.05 -10.32 18.68
CA LYS A 335 14.54 -11.51 19.38
C LYS A 335 14.69 -11.15 20.85
N ARG A 336 14.11 -11.96 21.75
CA ARG A 336 14.42 -11.83 23.18
C ARG A 336 15.92 -12.07 23.33
N SER A 337 16.67 -11.07 23.79
CA SER A 337 18.08 -11.28 24.10
C SER A 337 18.13 -12.35 25.19
N LYS A 338 18.99 -13.36 25.02
CA LYS A 338 19.26 -14.35 26.08
C LYS A 338 20.09 -13.75 27.24
N ASN A 339 20.40 -12.46 27.24
CA ASN A 339 21.29 -11.83 28.22
C ASN A 339 20.76 -10.51 28.78
N SER A 340 19.66 -10.56 29.52
CA SER A 340 19.30 -9.51 30.49
C SER A 340 19.43 -9.97 31.95
N ASN A 341 20.23 -11.02 32.21
CA ASN A 341 20.48 -11.53 33.58
C ASN A 341 21.96 -11.61 33.98
N SER A 342 22.93 -11.12 33.18
CA SER A 342 24.35 -11.20 33.57
C SER A 342 24.89 -10.00 34.36
N PHE A 343 24.09 -8.96 34.62
CA PHE A 343 24.57 -7.78 35.39
C PHE A 343 24.30 -7.85 36.90
N TYR A 344 23.69 -8.92 37.41
CA TYR A 344 23.45 -9.12 38.85
C TYR A 344 24.04 -10.41 39.45
N GLN A 345 24.92 -11.14 38.74
CA GLN A 345 25.56 -12.35 39.26
C GLN A 345 27.10 -12.32 39.31
N ILE A 346 27.73 -11.14 39.23
CA ILE A 346 29.18 -10.96 39.49
C ILE A 346 29.43 -10.04 40.70
N LEU A 347 28.50 -10.03 41.67
CA LEU A 347 28.71 -9.39 42.99
C LEU A 347 28.32 -10.30 44.17
N ALA A 348 28.38 -11.63 43.98
CA ALA A 348 28.14 -12.61 45.05
C ALA A 348 29.29 -13.61 45.25
N TYR A 349 30.45 -13.42 44.63
CA TYR A 349 31.60 -14.33 44.76
C TYR A 349 32.94 -13.66 45.13
N LEU A 350 32.94 -12.38 45.52
CA LEU A 350 34.14 -11.68 46.02
C LEU A 350 33.93 -11.03 47.39
N SER A 351 33.10 -11.63 48.22
CA SER A 351 32.92 -11.25 49.63
C SER A 351 32.66 -12.47 50.51
N ILE A 352 33.51 -13.50 50.40
CA ILE A 352 33.96 -14.40 51.48
C ILE A 352 35.30 -14.98 51.02
N ASN A 353 36.39 -14.38 51.49
CA ASN A 353 37.62 -15.01 51.99
C ASN A 353 38.62 -13.93 52.39
#